data_AF-A0A1H9FHA7-F1
#
_entry.id   AF-A0A1H9FHA7-F1
#
_cell.length_a   1.000
_cell.length_b   1.000
_cell.length_c   1.000
_cell.angle_alpha   90.00
_cell.angle_beta   90.00
_cell.angle_gamma   90.00
#
_symmetry.space_group_name_H-M   'P 1'
#
loop_
_entity.id
_entity.type
_entity.pdbx_description
1 polymer ?
#
loop_
_entity_poly.entity_id
_entity_poly.type
_entity_poly.pdbx_seq_one_letter_code
_entity_poly.pdbx_strand_id
1 'polypeptide(L)'
;MRAARKFVALAGVLAAFLGGATAAGAQQCFSPQDAARLPFAIIRQAPPPPTDDARNYRFYPLTDSASLNLDRLNESRASVGKYWFQWANRCQDLGFNKGACGRNPKGNVPIDGPGGDRERRRTFFSSLDRANDCTLAQAALVLGHSQVEAEKLAARSGGKPIGEEQLRSAPPPGRLVDLCPLPARTLPPEGKGIVLDYEVQDGRTPAETTAFLQDYARLVHASAKEAILYTNPLNAPTQRFTGIDGSNAHALYRAFDRIGVQLWSRNREGDLGRSAAAQLDLLRAGGAVDPKRLILVYELRGTDMADARTARAPDGGPLRRTDAVAKRGGCRGRLRRRYDAQAPLPHLRRMLLRGPASRTAPRPPSSHPRSAPGRSPARVRSTRACRPAG
;
A
#
# COMPACT_ATOMS: atom_id res chain seq x y z
N MET A 1 1.85 72.56 -3.68
CA MET A 1 0.93 71.40 -3.52
C MET A 1 1.63 70.31 -2.72
N ARG A 2 0.95 69.78 -1.68
CA ARG A 2 1.33 68.64 -0.79
C ARG A 2 2.47 68.95 0.21
N ALA A 3 2.22 69.63 1.34
CA ALA A 3 1.59 69.13 2.58
C ALA A 3 2.23 67.80 3.07
N ALA A 4 3.30 67.87 3.87
CA ALA A 4 3.30 67.98 5.34
C ALA A 4 3.39 66.60 6.02
N ARG A 5 4.63 66.21 6.34
CA ARG A 5 4.98 65.13 7.27
C ARG A 5 4.53 65.54 8.67
N LYS A 6 3.76 64.70 9.35
CA LYS A 6 3.56 64.77 10.80
C LYS A 6 4.19 63.54 11.45
N PHE A 7 5.25 63.80 12.22
CA PHE A 7 5.70 62.98 13.34
C PHE A 7 4.63 63.03 14.43
N VAL A 8 4.21 61.88 14.96
CA VAL A 8 3.61 61.79 16.30
C VAL A 8 4.19 60.55 17.01
N ALA A 9 4.94 60.87 18.06
CA ALA A 9 5.18 60.18 19.33
C ALA A 9 5.08 58.64 19.41
N LEU A 10 6.26 58.08 19.70
CA LEU A 10 6.51 56.80 20.34
C LEU A 10 6.21 56.93 21.85
N ALA A 11 5.17 56.27 22.37
CA ALA A 11 5.02 55.97 23.81
C ALA A 11 3.98 54.87 24.05
N GLY A 12 4.47 53.68 24.41
CA GLY A 12 3.91 52.74 25.39
C GLY A 12 2.47 52.24 25.25
N VAL A 13 2.31 50.98 24.83
CA VAL A 13 1.70 49.93 25.67
C VAL A 13 2.43 48.61 25.38
N LEU A 14 3.22 48.16 26.36
CA LEU A 14 3.65 46.78 26.50
C LEU A 14 2.41 46.01 27.01
N ALA A 15 1.77 45.23 26.14
CA ALA A 15 0.81 44.23 26.56
C ALA A 15 1.09 42.94 25.79
N ALA A 16 1.41 41.91 26.55
CA ALA A 16 1.83 40.60 26.08
C ALA A 16 0.82 39.97 25.11
N PHE A 17 1.28 39.62 23.92
CA PHE A 17 0.74 38.49 23.16
C PHE A 17 1.81 37.41 23.04
N LEU A 18 2.16 36.82 24.19
CA LEU A 18 2.42 35.38 24.23
C LEU A 18 1.08 34.67 24.06
N GLY A 19 0.45 34.86 22.91
CA GLY A 19 -0.64 34.02 22.45
C GLY A 19 -0.01 32.70 22.04
N GLY A 20 0.08 31.77 23.00
CA GLY A 20 0.46 30.41 22.71
C GLY A 20 -0.33 29.93 21.51
N ALA A 21 0.38 29.57 20.44
CA ALA A 21 -0.15 28.65 19.46
C ALA A 21 -0.36 27.32 20.22
N THR A 22 -1.47 27.21 20.95
CA THR A 22 -2.00 25.92 21.36
C THR A 22 -2.19 25.19 20.05
N ALA A 23 -1.27 24.27 19.75
CA ALA A 23 -1.41 23.31 18.68
C ALA A 23 -2.86 22.86 18.71
N ALA A 24 -3.65 23.23 17.69
CA ALA A 24 -5.07 22.92 17.65
C ALA A 24 -5.18 21.41 17.90
N GLY A 25 -5.59 21.07 19.12
CA GLY A 25 -5.55 19.71 19.62
C GLY A 25 -6.37 18.88 18.66
N ALA A 26 -5.71 17.97 17.93
CA ALA A 26 -6.42 17.04 17.08
C ALA A 26 -7.37 16.28 18.01
N GLN A 27 -8.67 16.56 17.89
CA GLN A 27 -9.69 15.88 18.66
C GLN A 27 -9.47 14.37 18.48
N GLN A 28 -9.23 13.66 19.59
CA GLN A 28 -9.00 12.22 19.57
C GLN A 28 -10.20 11.55 18.89
N CYS A 29 -9.94 10.64 17.96
CA CYS A 29 -11.01 10.06 17.13
C CYS A 29 -11.90 9.08 17.92
N PHE A 30 -11.47 8.68 19.12
CA PHE A 30 -12.21 7.88 20.09
C PHE A 30 -11.80 8.33 21.50
N SER A 31 -12.71 8.22 22.48
CA SER A 31 -12.34 8.43 23.88
C SER A 31 -11.47 7.25 24.39
N PRO A 32 -10.68 7.44 25.47
CA PRO A 32 -10.01 6.33 26.15
C PRO A 32 -10.98 5.19 26.57
N GLN A 33 -12.23 5.52 26.86
CA GLN A 33 -13.27 4.55 27.24
C GLN A 33 -13.79 3.77 26.03
N ASP A 34 -13.91 4.41 24.86
CA ASP A 34 -14.22 3.73 23.60
C ASP A 34 -13.11 2.75 23.26
N ALA A 35 -11.84 3.20 23.35
CA ALA A 35 -10.64 2.41 23.04
C ALA A 35 -10.56 1.09 23.81
N ALA A 36 -10.84 1.13 25.12
CA ALA A 36 -10.82 -0.05 25.99
C ALA A 36 -11.96 -1.05 25.71
N ARG A 37 -12.97 -0.64 24.94
CA ARG A 37 -14.18 -1.42 24.65
C ARG A 37 -14.36 -1.69 23.15
N LEU A 38 -13.39 -1.29 22.32
CA LEU A 38 -13.53 -1.49 20.89
C LEU A 38 -13.61 -2.99 20.62
N PRO A 39 -14.65 -3.45 19.90
CA PRO A 39 -14.72 -4.84 19.54
C PRO A 39 -13.69 -5.18 18.47
N PHE A 40 -12.83 -4.25 18.02
CA PHE A 40 -11.93 -4.38 16.89
C PHE A 40 -10.56 -3.72 17.13
N ALA A 41 -9.53 -4.20 16.45
CA ALA A 41 -8.21 -3.57 16.44
C ALA A 41 -8.21 -2.30 15.56
N ILE A 42 -7.48 -1.28 16.00
CA ILE A 42 -7.14 -0.11 15.21
C ILE A 42 -5.67 -0.23 14.84
N ILE A 43 -5.41 -0.52 13.56
CA ILE A 43 -4.04 -0.50 13.02
C ILE A 43 -3.82 0.83 12.32
N ARG A 44 -2.67 1.48 12.59
CA ARG A 44 -2.23 2.66 11.83
C ARG A 44 -0.92 2.38 11.13
N GLN A 45 -0.86 2.82 9.87
CA GLN A 45 0.40 2.94 9.14
C GLN A 45 1.20 4.16 9.69
N ALA A 46 1.75 4.01 10.89
CA ALA A 46 2.52 5.02 11.61
C ALA A 46 3.50 4.33 12.57
N PRO A 47 4.56 5.02 13.03
CA PRO A 47 5.39 4.54 14.13
C PRO A 47 4.60 4.51 15.45
N PRO A 48 4.77 3.51 16.33
CA PRO A 48 4.06 3.43 17.60
C PRO A 48 4.42 4.62 18.52
N PRO A 49 3.59 4.94 19.52
CA PRO A 49 3.99 5.89 20.56
C PRO A 49 5.22 5.37 21.33
N PRO A 50 6.07 6.24 21.89
CA PRO A 50 7.21 5.79 22.69
C PRO A 50 6.83 4.95 23.91
N THR A 51 5.69 5.26 24.53
CA THR A 51 5.18 4.67 25.78
C THR A 51 3.64 4.68 25.79
N ASP A 52 3.02 3.91 26.69
CA ASP A 52 1.55 3.79 26.79
C ASP A 52 0.86 5.06 27.35
N ASP A 53 1.60 5.87 28.09
CA ASP A 53 1.12 7.11 28.70
C ASP A 53 1.17 8.32 27.75
N ALA A 54 1.52 8.12 26.48
CA ALA A 54 1.58 9.16 25.44
C ALA A 54 0.18 9.67 25.04
N ARG A 55 -0.52 10.34 25.96
CA ARG A 55 -1.91 10.83 25.82
C ARG A 55 -2.12 11.81 24.64
N ASN A 56 -1.05 12.51 24.24
CA ASN A 56 -1.07 13.46 23.12
C ASN A 56 -0.64 12.82 21.79
N TYR A 57 -0.50 11.49 21.73
CA TYR A 57 -0.13 10.82 20.50
C TYR A 57 -1.21 11.03 19.41
N ARG A 58 -0.78 11.59 18.28
CA ARG A 58 -1.65 12.08 17.20
C ARG A 58 -2.64 11.05 16.68
N PHE A 59 -2.29 9.77 16.75
CA PHE A 59 -3.09 8.68 16.19
C PHE A 59 -3.79 7.84 17.27
N TYR A 60 -3.87 8.34 18.51
CA TYR A 60 -4.60 7.67 19.59
C TYR A 60 -6.12 7.65 19.33
N PRO A 61 -6.82 6.59 19.76
CA PRO A 61 -6.31 5.32 20.24
C PRO A 61 -5.75 4.44 19.13
N LEU A 62 -4.81 3.59 19.54
CA LEU A 62 -4.13 2.64 18.69
C LEU A 62 -4.05 1.31 19.43
N THR A 63 -4.45 0.21 18.79
CA THR A 63 -4.17 -1.13 19.33
C THR A 63 -2.91 -1.70 18.71
N ASP A 64 -2.64 -1.36 17.44
CA ASP A 64 -1.51 -1.87 16.68
C ASP A 64 -0.92 -0.81 15.76
N SER A 65 0.40 -0.82 15.60
CA SER A 65 1.15 0.08 14.74
C SER A 65 1.82 -0.70 13.65
N ALA A 66 1.72 -0.26 12.40
CA ALA A 66 2.45 -0.81 11.27
C ALA A 66 3.37 0.28 10.69
N SER A 67 4.68 0.11 10.79
CA SER A 67 5.64 1.16 10.43
C SER A 67 6.72 0.65 9.50
N LEU A 68 7.10 1.47 8.51
CA LEU A 68 8.32 1.26 7.71
C LEU A 68 9.60 1.56 8.51
N ASN A 69 9.49 2.36 9.59
CA ASN A 69 10.61 2.76 10.43
C ASN A 69 10.83 1.73 11.54
N LEU A 70 11.80 0.85 11.34
CA LEU A 70 12.18 -0.21 12.28
C LEU A 70 12.84 0.33 13.55
N ASP A 71 13.62 1.41 13.48
CA ASP A 71 14.22 2.01 14.68
C ASP A 71 13.13 2.47 15.65
N ARG A 72 12.09 3.15 15.14
CA ARG A 72 10.93 3.57 15.96
C ARG A 72 10.13 2.40 16.53
N LEU A 73 10.08 1.27 15.83
CA LEU A 73 9.45 0.06 16.36
C LEU A 73 10.27 -0.48 17.54
N ASN A 74 11.60 -0.52 17.42
CA ASN A 74 12.53 -0.99 18.44
C ASN A 74 12.64 -0.04 19.65
N GLU A 75 12.52 1.27 19.44
CA GLU A 75 12.56 2.29 20.51
C GLU A 75 11.29 2.31 21.38
N SER A 76 10.15 1.89 20.82
CA SER A 76 8.87 1.98 21.51
C SER A 76 8.71 0.95 22.62
N ARG A 77 8.35 1.43 23.81
CA ARG A 77 7.97 0.63 24.98
C ARG A 77 6.46 0.53 25.18
N ALA A 78 5.67 1.04 24.24
CA ALA A 78 4.22 0.90 24.28
C ALA A 78 3.81 -0.57 24.09
N SER A 79 2.72 -0.97 24.76
CA SER A 79 2.13 -2.31 24.74
C SER A 79 1.25 -2.56 23.50
N VAL A 80 1.10 -1.57 22.62
CA VAL A 80 0.44 -1.74 21.32
C VAL A 80 1.16 -2.80 20.48
N GLY A 81 0.42 -3.54 19.66
CA GLY A 81 1.04 -4.46 18.72
C GLY A 81 1.93 -3.73 17.73
N LYS A 82 3.07 -4.31 17.40
CA LYS A 82 4.07 -3.71 16.51
C LYS A 82 4.24 -4.60 15.29
N TYR A 83 3.97 -4.05 14.12
CA TYR A 83 4.20 -4.69 12.84
C TYR A 83 5.18 -3.85 12.01
N TRP A 84 6.04 -4.53 11.28
CA TRP A 84 6.74 -3.86 10.18
C TRP A 84 5.78 -3.73 9.00
N PHE A 85 5.70 -2.53 8.42
CA PHE A 85 4.91 -2.29 7.22
C PHE A 85 5.84 -2.38 6.01
N GLN A 86 5.63 -3.33 5.11
CA GLN A 86 6.46 -3.53 3.94
C GLN A 86 5.70 -3.18 2.67
N TRP A 87 6.32 -2.43 1.77
CA TRP A 87 5.82 -2.31 0.39
C TRP A 87 6.32 -3.49 -0.44
N ALA A 88 5.41 -4.24 -1.05
CA ALA A 88 5.81 -5.25 -2.02
C ALA A 88 6.52 -4.59 -3.20
N ASN A 89 7.65 -5.17 -3.62
CA ASN A 89 8.35 -4.67 -4.78
C ASN A 89 7.62 -5.11 -6.05
N ARG A 90 7.56 -4.20 -7.03
CA ARG A 90 6.94 -4.42 -8.34
C ARG A 90 8.01 -4.47 -9.43
N CYS A 91 7.76 -5.26 -10.46
CA CYS A 91 8.51 -5.12 -11.71
C CYS A 91 8.07 -3.86 -12.47
N GLN A 92 9.00 -3.21 -13.17
CA GLN A 92 8.70 -2.04 -13.99
C GLN A 92 9.30 -2.18 -15.39
N ASP A 93 8.48 -1.90 -16.40
CA ASP A 93 8.97 -1.73 -17.76
C ASP A 93 9.62 -0.35 -17.88
N LEU A 94 10.95 -0.33 -17.79
CA LEU A 94 11.78 0.85 -17.97
C LEU A 94 12.12 1.15 -19.45
N GLY A 95 11.46 0.48 -20.39
CA GLY A 95 11.79 0.54 -21.82
C GLY A 95 12.84 -0.46 -22.27
N PHE A 96 13.34 -1.33 -21.37
CA PHE A 96 14.31 -2.37 -21.69
C PHE A 96 13.65 -3.70 -22.13
N ASN A 97 12.40 -3.96 -21.70
CA ASN A 97 11.64 -5.17 -22.05
C ASN A 97 10.15 -4.82 -22.19
N LYS A 98 9.75 -4.35 -23.37
CA LYS A 98 8.34 -4.07 -23.68
C LYS A 98 7.51 -5.34 -23.53
N GLY A 99 6.64 -5.39 -22.52
CA GLY A 99 5.57 -6.39 -22.41
C GLY A 99 5.59 -7.33 -21.21
N ALA A 100 6.68 -7.38 -20.42
CA ALA A 100 6.75 -8.27 -19.25
C ALA A 100 6.28 -7.61 -17.93
N CYS A 101 6.29 -6.28 -17.85
CA CYS A 101 6.08 -5.55 -16.58
C CYS A 101 5.23 -4.28 -16.75
N GLY A 102 4.62 -3.85 -15.64
CA GLY A 102 3.75 -2.66 -15.61
C GLY A 102 4.50 -1.34 -15.85
N ARG A 103 3.76 -0.33 -16.34
CA ARG A 103 4.27 1.02 -16.66
C ARG A 103 4.26 2.00 -15.48
N ASN A 104 4.10 1.55 -14.24
CA ASN A 104 3.94 2.45 -13.11
C ASN A 104 5.24 3.24 -12.84
N PRO A 105 5.27 4.58 -13.00
CA PRO A 105 6.52 5.36 -12.93
C PRO A 105 6.98 5.62 -11.50
N LYS A 106 6.22 5.22 -10.48
CA LYS A 106 6.46 5.61 -9.08
C LYS A 106 7.67 4.91 -8.43
N GLY A 107 8.40 4.01 -9.10
CA GLY A 107 9.50 3.27 -8.45
C GLY A 107 9.04 2.42 -7.25
N ASN A 108 9.96 1.66 -6.65
CA ASN A 108 9.73 0.93 -5.40
C ASN A 108 10.17 1.77 -4.19
N VAL A 109 10.45 1.12 -3.05
CA VAL A 109 10.72 1.73 -1.73
C VAL A 109 11.55 3.02 -1.86
N PRO A 110 11.02 4.17 -1.43
CA PRO A 110 11.76 5.42 -1.39
C PRO A 110 12.76 5.34 -0.23
N ILE A 111 14.02 5.52 -0.56
CA ILE A 111 15.08 5.62 0.43
C ILE A 111 15.47 7.09 0.47
N ASP A 112 15.15 7.74 1.59
CA ASP A 112 15.51 9.14 1.80
C ASP A 112 17.03 9.26 1.82
N GLY A 113 17.55 10.15 0.97
CA GLY A 113 18.96 10.51 0.96
C GLY A 113 19.32 11.54 2.03
N PRO A 114 20.61 11.95 2.09
CA PRO A 114 21.08 12.97 3.03
C PRO A 114 20.27 14.27 2.97
N GLY A 115 19.84 14.69 1.79
CA GLY A 115 18.97 15.85 1.56
C GLY A 115 17.47 15.61 1.75
N GLY A 116 17.07 14.48 2.34
CA GLY A 116 15.66 14.12 2.58
C GLY A 116 14.86 13.87 1.29
N ASP A 117 13.62 14.34 1.25
CA ASP A 117 12.65 14.10 0.16
C ASP A 117 13.18 14.46 -1.24
N ARG A 118 14.07 15.46 -1.33
CA ARG A 118 14.66 15.95 -2.59
C ARG A 118 15.70 15.00 -3.18
N GLU A 119 16.25 14.11 -2.36
CA GLU A 119 17.25 13.11 -2.74
C GLU A 119 16.72 11.68 -2.59
N ARG A 120 15.39 11.51 -2.61
CA ARG A 120 14.77 10.19 -2.56
C ARG A 120 15.23 9.34 -3.71
N ARG A 121 15.92 8.25 -3.35
CA ARG A 121 16.32 7.20 -4.26
C ARG A 121 15.17 6.21 -4.40
N ARG A 122 14.98 5.71 -5.62
CA ARG A 122 13.96 4.69 -5.91
C ARG A 122 14.62 3.52 -6.61
N THR A 123 14.25 2.32 -6.19
CA THR A 123 14.66 1.08 -6.85
C THR A 123 13.62 0.66 -7.89
N PHE A 124 14.11 -0.02 -8.92
CA PHE A 124 13.33 -0.49 -10.06
C PHE A 124 13.77 -1.91 -10.35
N PHE A 125 12.83 -2.83 -10.58
CA PHE A 125 13.17 -4.22 -10.91
C PHE A 125 12.78 -4.54 -12.34
N SER A 126 13.66 -5.20 -13.07
CA SER A 126 13.48 -5.52 -14.49
C SER A 126 12.71 -6.82 -14.74
N SER A 127 12.45 -7.61 -13.70
CA SER A 127 11.61 -8.82 -13.77
C SER A 127 10.76 -8.99 -12.50
N LEU A 128 9.69 -9.79 -12.61
CA LEU A 128 8.84 -10.17 -11.48
C LEU A 128 9.65 -10.93 -10.42
N ASP A 129 10.48 -11.88 -10.85
CA ASP A 129 11.28 -12.71 -9.94
C ASP A 129 12.25 -11.87 -9.11
N ARG A 130 12.94 -10.88 -9.70
CA ARG A 130 13.84 -9.97 -8.97
C ARG A 130 13.08 -9.14 -7.93
N ALA A 131 11.90 -8.65 -8.28
CA ALA A 131 11.06 -7.89 -7.35
C ALA A 131 10.57 -8.78 -6.19
N ASN A 132 10.11 -9.99 -6.50
CA ASN A 132 9.63 -10.96 -5.52
C ASN A 132 10.76 -11.40 -4.58
N ASP A 133 11.91 -11.78 -5.13
CA ASP A 133 13.13 -12.15 -4.41
C ASP A 133 13.58 -11.06 -3.45
N CYS A 134 13.58 -9.81 -3.90
CA CYS A 134 13.94 -8.70 -3.03
C CYS A 134 12.93 -8.49 -1.89
N THR A 135 11.63 -8.64 -2.18
CA THR A 135 10.58 -8.55 -1.15
C THR A 135 10.77 -9.63 -0.07
N LEU A 136 11.10 -10.86 -0.48
CA LEU A 136 11.40 -11.96 0.44
C LEU A 136 12.68 -11.70 1.24
N ALA A 137 13.76 -11.24 0.60
CA ALA A 137 15.02 -10.94 1.25
C ALA A 137 14.89 -9.85 2.34
N GLN A 138 14.14 -8.79 2.03
CA GLN A 138 13.84 -7.73 2.99
C GLN A 138 13.05 -8.26 4.20
N ALA A 139 12.03 -9.10 3.96
CA ALA A 139 11.28 -9.73 5.03
C ALA A 139 12.16 -10.68 5.86
N ALA A 140 13.00 -11.50 5.24
CA ALA A 140 13.89 -12.43 5.92
C ALA A 140 14.82 -11.69 6.92
N LEU A 141 15.46 -10.60 6.50
CA LEU A 141 16.28 -9.79 7.43
C LEU A 141 15.48 -9.21 8.57
N VAL A 142 14.31 -8.64 8.28
CA VAL A 142 13.45 -8.08 9.32
C VAL A 142 13.02 -9.15 10.33
N LEU A 143 12.84 -10.39 9.89
CA LEU A 143 12.49 -11.53 10.74
C LEU A 143 13.70 -12.13 11.48
N GLY A 144 14.90 -11.59 11.31
CA GLY A 144 16.10 -12.03 12.03
C GLY A 144 16.87 -13.17 11.35
N HIS A 145 16.60 -13.47 10.09
CA HIS A 145 17.45 -14.37 9.30
C HIS A 145 18.83 -13.75 9.11
N SER A 146 19.84 -14.58 8.83
CA SER A 146 21.19 -14.07 8.65
C SER A 146 21.31 -13.20 7.39
N GLN A 147 22.26 -12.26 7.41
CA GLN A 147 22.61 -11.44 6.24
C GLN A 147 22.89 -12.30 5.00
N VAL A 148 23.60 -13.42 5.18
CA VAL A 148 23.96 -14.34 4.09
C VAL A 148 22.73 -14.99 3.47
N GLU A 149 21.74 -15.39 4.27
CA GLU A 149 20.50 -15.99 3.76
C GLU A 149 19.67 -14.97 2.97
N ALA A 150 19.55 -13.75 3.48
CA ALA A 150 18.83 -12.69 2.79
C ALA A 150 19.53 -12.25 1.49
N GLU A 151 20.86 -12.14 1.47
CA GLU A 151 21.63 -11.85 0.27
C GLU A 151 21.46 -12.95 -0.79
N LYS A 152 21.45 -14.22 -0.38
CA LYS A 152 21.14 -15.35 -1.28
C LYS A 152 19.75 -15.24 -1.88
N LEU A 153 18.73 -14.89 -1.08
CA LEU A 153 17.38 -14.64 -1.59
C LEU A 153 17.37 -13.49 -2.60
N ALA A 154 17.98 -12.35 -2.27
CA ALA A 154 18.02 -11.18 -3.15
C ALA A 154 18.75 -11.44 -4.48
N ALA A 155 19.79 -12.28 -4.44
CA ALA A 155 20.60 -12.63 -5.61
C ALA A 155 20.03 -13.79 -6.45
N ARG A 156 19.02 -14.51 -5.96
CA ARG A 156 18.47 -15.73 -6.58
C ARG A 156 18.13 -15.57 -8.06
N SER A 157 17.49 -14.45 -8.43
CA SER A 157 17.17 -14.12 -9.83
C SER A 157 18.07 -13.04 -10.45
N GLY A 158 19.30 -12.91 -9.93
CA GLY A 158 20.31 -11.96 -10.40
C GLY A 158 20.12 -10.53 -9.91
N GLY A 159 19.34 -10.30 -8.85
CA GLY A 159 19.32 -9.03 -8.13
C GLY A 159 20.65 -8.77 -7.41
N LYS A 160 20.93 -7.50 -7.09
CA LYS A 160 22.15 -7.10 -6.39
C LYS A 160 21.80 -6.60 -5.00
N PRO A 161 22.03 -7.38 -3.93
CA PRO A 161 21.80 -6.90 -2.58
C PRO A 161 22.69 -5.70 -2.27
N ILE A 162 22.15 -4.74 -1.53
CA ILE A 162 22.86 -3.57 -1.04
C ILE A 162 22.28 -3.19 0.32
N GLY A 163 23.13 -2.91 1.31
CA GLY A 163 22.65 -2.41 2.60
C GLY A 163 21.95 -1.06 2.44
N GLU A 164 20.83 -0.85 3.13
CA GLU A 164 20.08 0.41 3.05
C GLU A 164 20.96 1.65 3.33
N GLU A 165 21.84 1.58 4.34
CA GLU A 165 22.76 2.68 4.68
C GLU A 165 23.78 2.97 3.58
N GLN A 166 24.32 1.91 2.95
CA GLN A 166 25.18 2.07 1.79
C GLN A 166 24.42 2.77 0.66
N LEU A 167 23.16 2.42 0.44
CA LEU A 167 22.34 3.05 -0.59
C LEU A 167 21.98 4.51 -0.27
N ARG A 168 21.80 4.87 1.01
CA ARG A 168 21.62 6.28 1.43
C ARG A 168 22.85 7.13 1.09
N SER A 169 24.04 6.57 1.25
CA SER A 169 25.31 7.25 0.99
C SER A 169 25.73 7.26 -0.49
N ALA A 170 25.17 6.38 -1.32
CA ALA A 170 25.56 6.26 -2.73
C ALA A 170 25.25 7.56 -3.50
N PRO A 171 26.17 8.08 -4.35
CA PRO A 171 25.89 9.26 -5.17
C PRO A 171 24.63 9.01 -6.01
N PRO A 172 23.73 10.00 -6.19
CA PRO A 172 22.46 9.75 -6.86
C PRO A 172 22.68 9.34 -8.32
N PRO A 173 22.10 8.22 -8.77
CA PRO A 173 21.50 8.16 -10.09
C PRO A 173 19.98 8.35 -9.95
N GLY A 174 19.35 8.88 -10.99
CA GLY A 174 17.89 9.05 -11.03
C GLY A 174 17.09 7.73 -10.98
N ARG A 175 17.74 6.57 -11.22
CA ARG A 175 17.13 5.22 -11.19
C ARG A 175 18.12 4.14 -10.76
N LEU A 176 17.76 3.36 -9.74
CA LEU A 176 18.54 2.22 -9.25
C LEU A 176 17.90 0.93 -9.74
N VAL A 177 18.47 0.29 -10.76
CA VAL A 177 17.87 -0.89 -11.39
C VAL A 177 18.45 -2.17 -10.78
N ASP A 178 17.56 -3.08 -10.39
CA ASP A 178 17.83 -4.41 -9.82
C ASP A 178 18.70 -4.41 -8.55
N LEU A 179 18.82 -3.25 -7.90
CA LEU A 179 19.38 -3.15 -6.55
C LEU A 179 18.32 -3.50 -5.53
N CYS A 180 18.62 -4.47 -4.67
CA CYS A 180 17.76 -4.87 -3.58
C CYS A 180 18.23 -4.24 -2.26
N PRO A 181 17.54 -3.21 -1.74
CA PRO A 181 17.92 -2.59 -0.49
C PRO A 181 17.53 -3.49 0.68
N LEU A 182 18.51 -3.88 1.47
CA LEU A 182 18.39 -4.76 2.61
C LEU A 182 18.34 -3.95 3.91
N PRO A 183 17.28 -4.08 4.74
CA PRO A 183 17.13 -3.34 5.99
C PRO A 183 18.28 -3.61 6.95
N ALA A 184 18.76 -2.57 7.63
CA ALA A 184 19.85 -2.68 8.61
C ALA A 184 19.37 -3.18 10.00
N ARG A 185 18.06 -3.31 10.20
CA ARG A 185 17.44 -3.61 11.48
C ARG A 185 16.49 -4.79 11.36
N THR A 186 16.34 -5.51 12.46
CA THR A 186 15.31 -6.54 12.61
C THR A 186 14.08 -5.95 13.30
N LEU A 187 12.97 -6.67 13.19
CA LEU A 187 11.79 -6.44 14.01
C LEU A 187 12.17 -6.65 15.49
N PRO A 188 11.66 -5.84 16.44
CA PRO A 188 11.88 -6.10 17.86
C PRO A 188 11.33 -7.50 18.24
N PRO A 189 11.90 -8.16 19.26
CA PRO A 189 11.48 -9.50 19.66
C PRO A 189 9.96 -9.63 19.91
N GLU A 190 9.36 -8.62 20.55
CA GLU A 190 7.92 -8.54 20.83
C GLU A 190 7.06 -8.09 19.63
N GLY A 191 7.68 -7.76 18.50
CA GLY A 191 6.96 -7.45 17.27
C GLY A 191 6.10 -8.62 16.82
N LYS A 192 4.85 -8.34 16.45
CA LYS A 192 3.85 -9.35 16.09
C LYS A 192 4.09 -9.95 14.71
N GLY A 193 4.57 -9.14 13.76
CA GLY A 193 4.93 -9.62 12.43
C GLY A 193 4.98 -8.55 11.36
N ILE A 194 4.50 -8.86 10.15
CA ILE A 194 4.62 -7.99 8.97
C ILE A 194 3.26 -7.74 8.32
N VAL A 195 2.99 -6.47 8.00
CA VAL A 195 1.90 -6.05 7.12
C VAL A 195 2.48 -5.80 5.73
N LEU A 196 2.17 -6.67 4.78
CA LEU A 196 2.58 -6.51 3.38
C LEU A 196 1.57 -5.68 2.61
N ASP A 197 1.98 -4.50 2.17
CA ASP A 197 1.23 -3.63 1.26
C ASP A 197 1.43 -4.08 -0.19
N TYR A 198 0.48 -4.86 -0.68
CA TYR A 198 0.53 -5.47 -2.00
C TYR A 198 -0.27 -4.68 -3.03
N GLU A 199 0.34 -3.62 -3.55
CA GLU A 199 -0.22 -2.76 -4.60
C GLU A 199 0.73 -2.69 -5.83
N VAL A 200 1.32 -3.83 -6.20
CA VAL A 200 2.41 -3.92 -7.19
C VAL A 200 2.02 -3.43 -8.59
N GLN A 201 0.82 -3.73 -9.10
CA GLN A 201 0.31 -3.26 -10.40
C GLN A 201 1.28 -3.49 -11.59
N ASP A 202 1.98 -4.61 -11.60
CA ASP A 202 2.99 -4.95 -12.60
C ASP A 202 2.53 -5.96 -13.66
N GLY A 203 1.26 -6.38 -13.62
CA GLY A 203 0.65 -7.21 -14.66
C GLY A 203 0.84 -8.71 -14.48
N ARG A 204 1.43 -9.14 -13.36
CA ARG A 204 1.52 -10.56 -12.98
C ARG A 204 0.15 -11.24 -12.96
N THR A 205 0.15 -12.52 -13.29
CA THR A 205 -1.03 -13.38 -13.31
C THR A 205 -1.48 -13.81 -11.90
N PRO A 206 -2.70 -14.34 -11.76
CA PRO A 206 -3.15 -14.96 -10.51
C PRO A 206 -2.28 -16.11 -10.01
N ALA A 207 -1.76 -16.94 -10.93
CA ALA A 207 -0.90 -18.06 -10.55
C ALA A 207 0.45 -17.57 -9.97
N GLU A 208 1.11 -16.64 -10.65
CA GLU A 208 2.38 -16.04 -10.18
C GLU A 208 2.19 -15.32 -8.84
N THR A 209 1.10 -14.58 -8.69
CA THR A 209 0.76 -13.89 -7.43
C THR A 209 0.52 -14.87 -6.29
N THR A 210 -0.20 -15.96 -6.56
CA THR A 210 -0.50 -16.99 -5.55
C THR A 210 0.78 -17.65 -5.05
N ALA A 211 1.65 -18.08 -5.98
CA ALA A 211 2.90 -18.72 -5.62
C ALA A 211 3.77 -17.79 -4.76
N PHE A 212 3.98 -16.55 -5.20
CA PHE A 212 4.78 -15.57 -4.48
C PHE A 212 4.22 -15.25 -3.08
N LEU A 213 2.92 -14.95 -2.98
CA LEU A 213 2.32 -14.56 -1.70
C LEU A 213 2.24 -15.73 -0.71
N GLN A 214 2.13 -16.97 -1.19
CA GLN A 214 2.24 -18.16 -0.33
C GLN A 214 3.66 -18.39 0.16
N ASP A 215 4.68 -18.20 -0.69
CA ASP A 215 6.09 -18.22 -0.26
C ASP A 215 6.36 -17.16 0.81
N TYR A 216 5.84 -15.95 0.59
CA TYR A 216 5.96 -14.86 1.54
C TYR A 216 5.33 -15.20 2.89
N ALA A 217 4.07 -15.66 2.91
CA ALA A 217 3.41 -16.04 4.16
C ALA A 217 4.17 -17.16 4.89
N ARG A 218 4.64 -18.18 4.16
CA ARG A 218 5.47 -19.26 4.73
C ARG A 218 6.75 -18.73 5.39
N LEU A 219 7.45 -17.79 4.77
CA LEU A 219 8.66 -17.17 5.34
C LEU A 219 8.36 -16.48 6.67
N VAL A 220 7.26 -15.72 6.73
CA VAL A 220 6.84 -15.02 7.95
C VAL A 220 6.44 -16.01 9.05
N HIS A 221 5.64 -17.02 8.71
CA HIS A 221 5.19 -18.06 9.64
C HIS A 221 6.32 -18.93 10.17
N ALA A 222 7.32 -19.24 9.34
CA ALA A 222 8.51 -19.98 9.76
C ALA A 222 9.31 -19.27 10.86
N SER A 223 9.11 -17.95 11.01
CA SER A 223 9.72 -17.14 12.07
C SER A 223 8.80 -16.92 13.27
N ALA A 224 7.70 -17.68 13.37
CA ALA A 224 6.66 -17.56 14.38
C ALA A 224 6.06 -16.15 14.50
N LYS A 225 5.90 -15.47 13.36
CA LYS A 225 5.31 -14.13 13.25
C LYS A 225 4.02 -14.15 12.45
N GLU A 226 3.18 -13.13 12.63
CA GLU A 226 1.94 -12.94 11.88
C GLU A 226 2.19 -12.30 10.51
N ALA A 227 1.57 -12.85 9.47
CA ALA A 227 1.54 -12.31 8.12
C ALA A 227 0.17 -11.67 7.84
N ILE A 228 0.17 -10.36 7.57
CA ILE A 228 -1.04 -9.61 7.18
C ILE A 228 -0.90 -9.15 5.73
N LEU A 229 -1.78 -9.61 4.85
CA LEU A 229 -1.83 -9.13 3.46
C LEU A 229 -2.74 -7.91 3.37
N TYR A 230 -2.20 -6.74 3.07
CA TYR A 230 -2.97 -5.54 2.76
C TYR A 230 -3.06 -5.33 1.23
N THR A 231 -4.25 -5.05 0.73
CA THR A 231 -4.50 -4.82 -0.70
C THR A 231 -5.66 -3.84 -0.95
N ASN A 232 -5.73 -3.31 -2.17
CA ASN A 232 -6.89 -2.62 -2.72
C ASN A 232 -8.14 -3.54 -2.77
N PRO A 233 -9.37 -2.99 -2.91
CA PRO A 233 -10.58 -3.79 -3.04
C PRO A 233 -10.43 -4.84 -4.14
N LEU A 234 -10.79 -6.09 -3.86
CA LEU A 234 -10.62 -7.26 -4.73
C LEU A 234 -11.33 -7.10 -6.08
N ASN A 235 -12.41 -6.31 -6.12
CA ASN A 235 -13.16 -5.98 -7.33
C ASN A 235 -12.81 -4.62 -7.95
N ALA A 236 -11.79 -3.91 -7.44
CA ALA A 236 -11.36 -2.66 -8.02
C ALA A 236 -10.83 -2.92 -9.45
N PRO A 237 -11.13 -2.05 -10.44
CA PRO A 237 -10.65 -2.24 -11.81
C PRO A 237 -9.13 -2.39 -11.95
N THR A 238 -8.37 -1.84 -10.99
CA THR A 238 -6.91 -1.91 -10.93
C THR A 238 -6.38 -3.25 -10.43
N GLN A 239 -7.21 -4.09 -9.76
CA GLN A 239 -6.72 -5.36 -9.20
C GLN A 239 -6.27 -6.38 -10.21
N ARG A 240 -6.82 -6.32 -11.44
CA ARG A 240 -6.33 -7.12 -12.57
C ARG A 240 -4.82 -6.96 -12.83
N PHE A 241 -4.21 -5.86 -12.39
CA PHE A 241 -2.77 -5.62 -12.56
C PHE A 241 -1.93 -6.10 -11.38
N THR A 242 -2.54 -6.47 -10.25
CA THR A 242 -1.85 -7.04 -9.09
C THR A 242 -1.80 -8.57 -9.13
N GLY A 243 -2.58 -9.19 -10.01
CA GLY A 243 -2.79 -10.64 -10.05
C GLY A 243 -3.59 -11.17 -8.86
N ILE A 244 -4.33 -10.33 -8.13
CA ILE A 244 -5.35 -10.79 -7.18
C ILE A 244 -6.72 -10.65 -7.84
N ASP A 245 -7.46 -11.74 -7.92
CA ASP A 245 -8.85 -11.76 -8.40
C ASP A 245 -9.68 -12.84 -7.69
N GLY A 246 -10.92 -13.06 -8.13
CA GLY A 246 -11.81 -14.05 -7.53
C GLY A 246 -11.30 -15.49 -7.62
N SER A 247 -10.40 -15.82 -8.54
CA SER A 247 -9.87 -17.18 -8.72
C SER A 247 -8.85 -17.57 -7.65
N ASN A 248 -8.14 -16.60 -7.04
CA ASN A 248 -7.10 -16.85 -6.06
C ASN A 248 -7.30 -16.16 -4.70
N ALA A 249 -8.23 -15.20 -4.58
CA ALA A 249 -8.43 -14.44 -3.34
C ALA A 249 -8.65 -15.33 -2.10
N HIS A 250 -9.43 -16.42 -2.23
CA HIS A 250 -9.67 -17.32 -1.11
C HIS A 250 -8.42 -18.13 -0.71
N ALA A 251 -7.62 -18.57 -1.70
CA ALA A 251 -6.36 -19.28 -1.42
C ALA A 251 -5.37 -18.37 -0.67
N LEU A 252 -5.29 -17.09 -1.06
CA LEU A 252 -4.51 -16.07 -0.37
C LEU A 252 -5.04 -15.78 1.03
N TYR A 253 -6.36 -15.65 1.18
CA TYR A 253 -7.01 -15.51 2.49
C TYR A 253 -6.63 -16.63 3.45
N ARG A 254 -6.55 -17.89 2.98
CA ARG A 254 -6.11 -19.01 3.82
C ARG A 254 -4.64 -18.95 4.18
N ALA A 255 -3.78 -18.44 3.29
CA ALA A 255 -2.33 -18.42 3.47
C ALA A 255 -1.86 -17.37 4.50
N PHE A 256 -2.56 -16.26 4.67
CA PHE A 256 -2.19 -15.19 5.61
C PHE A 256 -3.02 -15.26 6.89
N ASP A 257 -2.50 -14.84 8.04
CA ASP A 257 -3.29 -14.79 9.27
C ASP A 257 -4.49 -13.88 9.11
N ARG A 258 -4.27 -12.73 8.45
CA ARG A 258 -5.29 -11.71 8.22
C ARG A 258 -5.15 -11.08 6.84
N ILE A 259 -6.27 -10.63 6.27
CA ILE A 259 -6.30 -9.86 5.02
C ILE A 259 -6.93 -8.49 5.26
N GLY A 260 -6.20 -7.43 4.93
CA GLY A 260 -6.64 -6.05 4.91
C GLY A 260 -7.11 -5.65 3.53
N VAL A 261 -8.38 -5.25 3.41
CA VAL A 261 -8.93 -4.76 2.15
C VAL A 261 -9.28 -3.29 2.30
N GLN A 262 -8.68 -2.45 1.45
CA GLN A 262 -8.98 -1.02 1.40
C GLN A 262 -10.40 -0.78 0.91
N LEU A 263 -11.16 0.02 1.65
CA LEU A 263 -12.46 0.56 1.32
C LEU A 263 -12.35 2.09 1.28
N TRP A 264 -12.94 2.70 0.26
CA TRP A 264 -13.03 4.15 0.14
C TRP A 264 -14.44 4.56 -0.28
N SER A 265 -14.92 5.71 0.16
CA SER A 265 -16.32 6.15 0.02
C SER A 265 -16.78 6.37 -1.42
N ARG A 266 -15.83 6.58 -2.34
CA ARG A 266 -16.06 6.68 -3.79
C ARG A 266 -15.76 5.37 -4.54
N ASN A 267 -15.99 4.23 -3.89
CA ASN A 267 -15.81 2.93 -4.52
C ASN A 267 -16.89 2.69 -5.61
N ARG A 268 -16.76 1.56 -6.32
CA ARG A 268 -17.69 1.18 -7.38
C ARG A 268 -19.12 0.99 -6.87
N GLU A 269 -19.27 0.59 -5.61
CA GLU A 269 -20.56 0.37 -4.96
C GLU A 269 -21.20 1.67 -4.45
N GLY A 270 -20.47 2.79 -4.46
CA GLY A 270 -20.91 4.10 -3.96
C GLY A 270 -21.27 4.12 -2.46
N ASP A 271 -20.94 3.07 -1.73
CA ASP A 271 -21.27 2.86 -0.32
C ASP A 271 -20.27 1.90 0.32
N LEU A 272 -19.86 2.17 1.57
CA LEU A 272 -18.86 1.35 2.26
C LEU A 272 -19.42 0.00 2.73
N GLY A 273 -20.68 -0.04 3.16
CA GLY A 273 -21.34 -1.27 3.61
C GLY A 273 -21.50 -2.26 2.45
N ARG A 274 -22.01 -1.78 1.31
CA ARG A 274 -22.10 -2.57 0.07
C ARG A 274 -20.73 -3.03 -0.42
N SER A 275 -19.72 -2.18 -0.34
CA SER A 275 -18.37 -2.56 -0.76
C SER A 275 -17.77 -3.62 0.15
N ALA A 276 -17.93 -3.49 1.48
CA ALA A 276 -17.51 -4.52 2.44
C ALA A 276 -18.20 -5.86 2.18
N ALA A 277 -19.53 -5.86 1.95
CA ALA A 277 -20.28 -7.06 1.58
C ALA A 277 -19.74 -7.70 0.29
N ALA A 278 -19.51 -6.90 -0.75
CA ALA A 278 -18.95 -7.38 -2.02
C ALA A 278 -17.56 -8.00 -1.86
N GLN A 279 -16.68 -7.44 -1.02
CA GLN A 279 -15.37 -8.03 -0.74
C GLN A 279 -15.50 -9.40 -0.07
N LEU A 280 -16.44 -9.52 0.86
CA LEU A 280 -16.69 -10.75 1.57
C LEU A 280 -17.29 -11.84 0.67
N ASP A 281 -18.20 -11.47 -0.22
CA ASP A 281 -18.79 -12.40 -1.19
C ASP A 281 -17.72 -12.98 -2.14
N LEU A 282 -16.77 -12.15 -2.59
CA LEU A 282 -15.63 -12.61 -3.40
C LEU A 282 -14.74 -13.61 -2.65
N LEU A 283 -14.50 -13.38 -1.36
CA LEU A 283 -13.75 -14.32 -0.52
C LEU A 283 -14.55 -15.61 -0.28
N ARG A 284 -15.87 -15.51 -0.07
CA ARG A 284 -16.76 -16.65 0.19
C ARG A 284 -16.97 -17.54 -1.02
N ALA A 285 -16.88 -16.99 -2.23
CA ALA A 285 -16.97 -17.76 -3.47
C ALA A 285 -15.95 -18.92 -3.53
N GLY A 286 -14.81 -18.80 -2.84
CA GLY A 286 -13.80 -19.87 -2.73
C GLY A 286 -13.88 -20.75 -1.49
N GLY A 287 -14.78 -20.48 -0.53
CA GLY A 287 -14.94 -21.27 0.69
C GLY A 287 -15.35 -20.46 1.93
N ALA A 288 -15.41 -21.13 3.09
CA ALA A 288 -15.79 -20.50 4.36
C ALA A 288 -14.78 -19.42 4.81
N VAL A 289 -15.30 -18.28 5.27
CA VAL A 289 -14.50 -17.13 5.74
C VAL A 289 -14.82 -16.87 7.21
N ASP A 290 -13.79 -16.89 8.05
CA ASP A 290 -13.82 -16.32 9.41
C ASP A 290 -13.68 -14.79 9.31
N PRO A 291 -14.72 -14.02 9.71
CA PRO A 291 -14.69 -12.56 9.71
C PRO A 291 -13.56 -11.98 10.57
N LYS A 292 -13.06 -12.68 11.60
CA LYS A 292 -11.98 -12.19 12.48
C LYS A 292 -10.63 -12.06 11.78
N ARG A 293 -10.47 -12.72 10.64
CA ARG A 293 -9.28 -12.64 9.77
C ARG A 293 -9.40 -11.53 8.73
N LEU A 294 -10.56 -10.89 8.61
CA LEU A 294 -10.78 -9.77 7.70
C LEU A 294 -10.56 -8.45 8.44
N ILE A 295 -9.72 -7.61 7.86
CA ILE A 295 -9.45 -6.25 8.30
C ILE A 295 -10.04 -5.33 7.23
N LEU A 296 -11.01 -4.49 7.60
CA LEU A 296 -11.59 -3.50 6.70
C LEU A 296 -10.85 -2.18 6.86
N VAL A 297 -10.18 -1.72 5.81
CA VAL A 297 -9.31 -0.53 5.89
C VAL A 297 -10.03 0.68 5.29
N TYR A 298 -10.29 1.72 6.07
CA TYR A 298 -11.00 2.92 5.62
C TYR A 298 -10.03 4.09 5.36
N GLU A 299 -10.28 4.85 4.30
CA GLU A 299 -9.67 6.17 4.13
C GLU A 299 -10.40 7.18 5.03
N LEU A 300 -9.71 7.91 5.92
CA LEU A 300 -10.35 8.94 6.77
C LEU A 300 -10.57 10.29 6.06
N ARG A 301 -10.09 10.44 4.83
CA ARG A 301 -10.21 11.68 4.06
C ARG A 301 -11.55 11.69 3.31
N GLY A 302 -12.59 12.17 3.98
CA GLY A 302 -13.92 12.31 3.39
C GLY A 302 -14.91 11.21 3.78
N THR A 303 -14.43 10.20 4.50
CA THR A 303 -15.22 9.24 5.27
C THR A 303 -15.26 9.73 6.71
N ASP A 304 -16.43 9.86 7.30
CA ASP A 304 -16.55 10.24 8.70
C ASP A 304 -16.60 8.99 9.61
N MET A 305 -16.55 9.21 10.92
CA MET A 305 -16.57 8.10 11.89
C MET A 305 -17.93 7.38 11.93
N ALA A 306 -19.01 7.98 11.43
CA ALA A 306 -20.29 7.29 11.30
C ALA A 306 -20.22 6.23 10.19
N ASP A 307 -19.49 6.51 9.11
CA ASP A 307 -19.26 5.55 8.03
C ASP A 307 -18.45 4.31 8.48
N ALA A 308 -17.53 4.47 9.44
CA ALA A 308 -16.84 3.32 10.05
C ALA A 308 -17.77 2.46 10.92
N ARG A 309 -18.86 3.05 11.46
CA ARG A 309 -19.89 2.36 12.24
C ARG A 309 -20.98 1.71 11.37
N THR A 310 -21.14 2.13 10.11
CA THR A 310 -22.11 1.54 9.18
C THR A 310 -21.62 0.28 8.49
N ALA A 311 -20.31 0.01 8.55
CA ALA A 311 -19.81 -1.34 8.31
C ALA A 311 -20.42 -2.27 9.37
N ARG A 312 -21.44 -3.03 8.99
CA ARG A 312 -22.13 -4.00 9.83
C ARG A 312 -21.64 -5.40 9.51
N ALA A 313 -21.77 -6.31 10.47
CA ALA A 313 -21.56 -7.71 10.17
C ALA A 313 -22.62 -8.18 9.16
N PRO A 314 -22.32 -9.18 8.32
CA PRO A 314 -23.21 -9.68 7.29
C PRO A 314 -24.56 -10.21 7.81
N ASP A 315 -24.69 -10.46 9.11
CA ASP A 315 -25.91 -10.90 9.79
C ASP A 315 -26.81 -9.74 10.25
N GLY A 316 -26.49 -8.48 9.90
CA GLY A 316 -27.21 -7.30 10.34
C GLY A 316 -26.91 -6.88 11.79
N GLY A 317 -26.12 -7.69 12.51
CA GLY A 317 -25.58 -7.38 13.82
C GLY A 317 -24.43 -6.37 13.74
N PRO A 318 -24.03 -5.78 14.89
CA PRO A 318 -22.79 -5.02 14.97
C PRO A 318 -21.61 -5.92 14.55
N LEU A 319 -20.64 -5.39 13.79
CA LEU A 319 -19.36 -6.08 13.52
C LEU A 319 -18.69 -6.46 14.85
N ARG A 320 -18.94 -7.67 15.33
CA ARG A 320 -18.25 -8.21 16.50
C ARG A 320 -16.90 -8.75 16.01
N ARG A 321 -15.80 -8.06 16.37
CA ARG A 321 -14.40 -8.45 16.07
C ARG A 321 -13.99 -8.44 14.60
N THR A 322 -14.00 -7.25 13.98
CA THR A 322 -13.31 -7.01 12.70
C THR A 322 -12.51 -5.72 12.74
N ASP A 323 -11.22 -5.81 12.44
CA ASP A 323 -10.26 -4.71 12.62
C ASP A 323 -10.44 -3.60 11.58
N ALA A 324 -10.33 -2.35 12.04
CA ALA A 324 -10.44 -1.16 11.20
C ALA A 324 -9.07 -0.47 11.08
N VAL A 325 -8.58 -0.27 9.87
CA VAL A 325 -7.30 0.45 9.63
C VAL A 325 -7.61 1.79 9.00
N ALA A 326 -6.93 2.84 9.45
CA ALA A 326 -7.17 4.18 8.94
C ALA A 326 -5.96 4.69 8.14
N LYS A 327 -6.14 4.90 6.82
CA LYS A 327 -5.11 5.47 5.91
C LYS A 327 -5.22 7.00 5.89
N ARG A 328 -4.07 7.69 5.96
CA ARG A 328 -3.84 9.16 5.97
C ARG A 328 -5.08 10.06 5.94
N GLY A 329 -5.36 10.72 7.06
CA GLY A 329 -6.34 11.81 7.18
C GLY A 329 -6.45 12.26 8.62
N GLY A 330 -6.37 13.56 8.88
CA GLY A 330 -6.69 14.09 10.21
C GLY A 330 -8.21 14.03 10.44
N CYS A 331 -8.63 13.68 11.66
CA CYS A 331 -10.03 13.77 12.08
C CYS A 331 -10.45 15.25 12.05
N ARG A 332 -10.98 15.71 10.91
CA ARG A 332 -11.69 16.99 10.83
C ARG A 332 -13.17 16.70 11.02
N GLY A 333 -13.65 16.88 12.25
CA GLY A 333 -15.09 16.96 12.49
C GLY A 333 -15.66 18.09 11.63
N ARG A 334 -16.53 17.77 10.66
CA ARG A 334 -17.35 18.79 10.02
C ARG A 334 -18.45 19.15 11.00
N LEU A 335 -18.31 20.31 11.64
CA LEU A 335 -19.48 21.07 12.08
C LEU A 335 -20.32 21.39 10.84
N ARG A 336 -21.39 20.62 10.61
CA ARG A 336 -22.42 20.97 9.64
C ARG A 336 -23.05 22.28 10.08
N ARG A 337 -22.68 23.41 9.46
CA ARG A 337 -23.59 24.56 9.41
C ARG A 337 -24.73 24.16 8.48
N ARG A 338 -25.95 24.10 9.04
CA ARG A 338 -27.19 24.08 8.27
C ARG A 338 -27.19 25.32 7.37
N TYR A 339 -27.39 25.12 6.07
CA TYR A 339 -27.89 26.17 5.20
C TYR A 339 -29.35 25.86 4.95
N ASP A 340 -30.20 26.80 5.37
CA ASP A 340 -31.64 26.75 5.20
C ASP A 340 -32.05 26.87 3.73
N ALA A 341 -33.23 26.31 3.46
CA ALA A 341 -33.88 26.24 2.18
C ALA A 341 -34.27 27.63 1.65
N GLN A 342 -34.14 27.81 0.33
CA GLN A 342 -35.08 28.59 -0.49
C GLN A 342 -35.11 28.02 -1.91
N ALA A 343 -36.32 27.88 -2.43
CA ALA A 343 -36.70 27.39 -3.76
C ALA A 343 -37.82 28.33 -4.28
N PRO A 344 -38.36 28.24 -5.53
CA PRO A 344 -37.86 27.66 -6.79
C PRO A 344 -38.21 28.50 -8.09
N LEU A 345 -37.90 27.91 -9.27
CA LEU A 345 -38.54 27.99 -10.63
C LEU A 345 -38.03 29.03 -11.68
N PRO A 346 -38.35 28.92 -13.00
CA PRO A 346 -38.28 27.76 -13.95
C PRO A 346 -37.87 28.13 -15.43
N HIS A 347 -37.98 27.14 -16.35
CA HIS A 347 -37.94 27.16 -17.86
C HIS A 347 -36.56 26.99 -18.53
N LEU A 348 -36.34 26.16 -19.57
CA LEU A 348 -37.15 25.88 -20.76
C LEU A 348 -36.95 24.44 -21.33
N ARG A 349 -37.90 24.06 -22.20
CA ARG A 349 -38.31 22.74 -22.73
C ARG A 349 -37.60 22.30 -24.03
N ARG A 350 -37.67 20.96 -24.24
CA ARG A 350 -37.87 20.14 -25.47
C ARG A 350 -36.83 20.20 -26.60
N MET A 351 -36.23 19.08 -27.05
CA MET A 351 -36.72 17.88 -27.78
C MET A 351 -37.01 18.07 -29.30
N LEU A 352 -36.34 17.20 -30.09
CA LEU A 352 -36.79 16.47 -31.31
C LEU A 352 -36.80 17.20 -32.68
N LEU A 353 -35.96 16.76 -33.64
CA LEU A 353 -36.27 15.79 -34.73
C LEU A 353 -35.42 15.96 -36.03
N ARG A 354 -35.22 14.80 -36.70
CA ARG A 354 -34.96 14.52 -38.15
C ARG A 354 -33.52 14.45 -38.69
N GLY A 355 -33.17 13.26 -39.21
CA GLY A 355 -32.10 13.02 -40.21
C GLY A 355 -32.52 13.45 -41.63
N PRO A 356 -31.77 13.07 -42.71
CA PRO A 356 -31.60 11.67 -43.13
C PRO A 356 -30.23 11.25 -43.74
N ALA A 357 -30.17 9.97 -44.13
CA ALA A 357 -29.18 9.09 -44.80
C ALA A 357 -28.16 9.71 -45.79
N SER A 358 -26.97 9.14 -46.07
CA SER A 358 -26.79 7.82 -46.72
C SER A 358 -25.31 7.42 -46.99
N ARG A 359 -25.07 6.09 -46.97
CA ARG A 359 -24.17 5.23 -47.79
C ARG A 359 -22.67 5.55 -48.01
N THR A 360 -21.77 4.65 -47.58
CA THR A 360 -21.06 3.64 -48.43
C THR A 360 -20.11 2.76 -47.59
N ALA A 361 -19.85 1.54 -48.07
CA ALA A 361 -19.30 0.37 -47.36
C ALA A 361 -17.76 0.25 -47.36
N PRO A 362 -17.19 -0.73 -46.62
CA PRO A 362 -16.00 -1.43 -47.10
C PRO A 362 -16.18 -2.96 -47.21
N ARG A 363 -15.55 -3.54 -48.24
CA ARG A 363 -15.46 -4.97 -48.56
C ARG A 363 -14.56 -5.75 -47.57
N PRO A 364 -14.73 -7.08 -47.45
CA PRO A 364 -13.98 -7.95 -46.55
C PRO A 364 -12.89 -8.77 -47.33
N PRO A 365 -12.25 -9.82 -46.78
CA PRO A 365 -10.78 -9.97 -46.72
C PRO A 365 -10.23 -10.90 -47.82
N SER A 366 -8.92 -10.82 -48.09
CA SER A 366 -8.22 -11.80 -48.94
C SER A 366 -7.40 -12.79 -48.11
N SER A 367 -7.65 -14.07 -48.39
CA SER A 367 -6.94 -15.26 -47.96
C SER A 367 -5.94 -15.71 -49.02
N HIS A 368 -4.73 -16.16 -48.65
CA HIS A 368 -4.24 -17.52 -48.95
C HIS A 368 -2.76 -17.79 -48.54
N PRO A 369 -2.38 -19.08 -48.37
CA PRO A 369 -1.20 -19.55 -47.64
C PRO A 369 -0.07 -20.05 -48.55
N ARG A 370 1.16 -20.21 -48.01
CA ARG A 370 2.17 -21.17 -48.51
C ARG A 370 3.04 -21.74 -47.39
N SER A 371 2.84 -23.04 -47.16
CA SER A 371 3.78 -24.17 -47.04
C SER A 371 5.24 -23.97 -46.56
N ALA A 372 5.62 -24.77 -45.55
CA ALA A 372 6.98 -25.24 -45.19
C ALA A 372 7.47 -26.33 -46.20
N PRO A 373 8.63 -27.06 -46.08
CA PRO A 373 9.54 -27.26 -44.92
C PRO A 373 11.07 -27.36 -45.22
N GLY A 374 11.92 -27.47 -44.17
CA GLY A 374 13.35 -27.80 -44.37
C GLY A 374 14.24 -27.92 -43.11
N ARG A 375 14.25 -29.12 -42.51
CA ARG A 375 15.36 -29.89 -41.87
C ARG A 375 16.31 -29.26 -40.81
N SER A 376 16.39 -29.98 -39.69
CA SER A 376 17.37 -29.98 -38.57
C SER A 376 18.78 -30.54 -38.94
N PRO A 377 19.67 -30.88 -37.98
CA PRO A 377 20.65 -30.02 -37.32
C PRO A 377 22.12 -30.51 -37.51
N ALA A 378 23.11 -29.66 -37.27
CA ALA A 378 24.52 -30.07 -37.25
C ALA A 378 25.20 -29.78 -35.91
N ARG A 379 25.45 -30.89 -35.18
CA ARG A 379 26.63 -31.25 -34.38
C ARG A 379 27.33 -30.20 -33.50
N VAL A 380 27.18 -30.46 -32.21
CA VAL A 380 28.23 -30.58 -31.17
C VAL A 380 29.67 -30.68 -31.70
N ARG A 381 30.56 -29.81 -31.22
CA ARG A 381 31.92 -30.19 -30.80
C ARG A 381 32.35 -29.36 -29.60
N SER A 382 32.51 -30.06 -28.48
CA SER A 382 33.22 -29.59 -27.29
C SER A 382 34.72 -29.59 -27.56
N THR A 383 35.41 -28.55 -27.08
CA THR A 383 36.81 -28.68 -26.70
C THR A 383 37.02 -28.02 -25.34
N ARG A 384 37.52 -28.85 -24.42
CA ARG A 384 37.89 -28.52 -23.05
C ARG A 384 39.11 -27.61 -23.01
N ALA A 385 39.09 -26.78 -21.97
CA ALA A 385 40.16 -26.22 -21.16
C ALA A 385 41.59 -26.76 -21.36
N CYS A 386 42.53 -25.82 -21.43
CA CYS A 386 43.91 -25.97 -21.00
C CYS A 386 44.36 -24.69 -20.29
N ARG A 387 44.70 -24.81 -19.00
CA ARG A 387 45.83 -24.19 -18.24
C ARG A 387 45.54 -24.32 -16.72
N PRO A 388 46.55 -24.30 -15.82
CA PRO A 388 47.95 -23.90 -16.05
C PRO A 388 49.00 -24.88 -15.47
N ALA A 389 50.26 -24.69 -15.89
CA ALA A 389 51.42 -24.85 -15.04
C ALA A 389 52.12 -23.48 -15.00
N GLY A 390 52.38 -22.98 -13.81
CA GLY A 390 52.86 -21.63 -13.50
C GLY A 390 52.38 -21.22 -12.13
#